data_AF-A0A6P0SBX4-F1
#
_entry.id   AF-A0A6P0SBX4-F1
#
_cell.length_a   1.000
_cell.length_b   1.000
_cell.length_c   1.000
_cell.angle_alpha   90.00
_cell.angle_beta   90.00
_cell.angle_gamma   90.00
#
_symmetry.space_group_name_H-M   'P 1'
#
loop_
_entity.id
_entity.type
_entity.pdbx_description
1 polymer ?
#
loop_
_entity_poly.entity_id
_entity_poly.type
_entity_poly.pdbx_seq_one_letter_code
_entity_poly.pdbx_strand_id
1 'polypeptide(L)' 'MDKLEQYRSYIKQLLTEYASYKSLNKTIERQFVCDTENDHYQIVNMGWDEREERRIYGCTIHIDI' A
#
# COMPACT_ATOMS: atom_id res chain seq x y z
N MET A 1 -16.51 19.91 -0.76
CA MET A 1 -16.61 18.58 -1.40
C MET A 1 -15.47 18.36 -2.38
N ASP A 2 -15.20 19.28 -3.31
CA ASP A 2 -14.11 19.15 -4.29
C ASP A 2 -12.74 18.83 -3.71
N LYS A 3 -12.35 19.48 -2.61
CA LYS A 3 -11.02 19.29 -2.02
C LYS A 3 -10.80 17.87 -1.46
N LEU A 4 -11.85 17.26 -0.89
CA LEU A 4 -11.78 15.90 -0.35
C LEU A 4 -11.61 14.89 -1.49
N GLU A 5 -12.46 14.99 -2.52
CA GLU A 5 -12.35 14.13 -3.71
C GLU A 5 -11.01 14.31 -4.43
N GLN A 6 -10.49 15.54 -4.48
CA GLN A 6 -9.17 15.82 -5.02
C GLN A 6 -8.06 15.11 -4.23
N TYR A 7 -8.11 15.15 -2.89
CA TYR A 7 -7.15 14.45 -2.04
C TYR A 7 -7.24 12.93 -2.19
N ARG A 8 -8.45 12.37 -2.16
CA ARG A 8 -8.70 10.95 -2.41
C ARG A 8 -8.11 10.51 -3.76
N SER A 9 -8.31 11.31 -4.81
CA SER A 9 -7.75 11.05 -6.14
C SER A 9 -6.22 11.04 -6.14
N TYR A 10 -5.60 12.07 -5.56
CA TYR A 10 -4.13 12.16 -5.48
C TYR A 10 -3.51 11.02 -4.68
N ILE A 11 -4.10 10.65 -3.54
CA ILE A 11 -3.63 9.55 -2.71
C ILE A 11 -3.75 8.22 -3.47
N LYS A 12 -4.91 7.93 -4.08
CA LYS A 12 -5.11 6.71 -4.87
C LYS A 12 -4.12 6.63 -6.03
N GLN A 13 -3.89 7.72 -6.75
CA GLN A 13 -2.93 7.75 -7.86
C GLN A 13 -1.52 7.46 -7.37
N LEU A 14 -1.06 8.17 -6.33
CA LEU A 14 0.26 7.99 -5.73
C LEU A 14 0.49 6.55 -5.27
N LEU A 15 -0.45 5.99 -4.50
CA LEU A 15 -0.29 4.67 -3.93
C LEU A 15 -0.45 3.55 -4.97
N THR A 16 -1.29 3.73 -5.98
CA THR A 16 -1.38 2.80 -7.12
C THR A 16 -0.06 2.75 -7.89
N GLU A 17 0.54 3.91 -8.16
CA GLU A 17 1.85 3.98 -8.81
C GLU A 17 2.92 3.30 -7.95
N TYR A 18 2.97 3.61 -6.65
CA TYR A 18 3.92 3.01 -5.73
C TYR A 18 3.75 1.48 -5.61
N ALA A 19 2.51 0.99 -5.61
CA ALA A 19 2.19 -0.44 -5.59
C ALA A 19 2.71 -1.17 -6.83
N SER A 20 2.78 -0.49 -7.98
CA SER A 20 3.23 -1.08 -9.25
C SER A 20 4.73 -1.38 -9.31
N TYR A 21 5.55 -0.72 -8.49
CA TYR A 21 6.99 -0.97 -8.50
C TYR A 21 7.31 -2.35 -7.95
N LYS A 22 8.06 -3.15 -8.72
CA LYS A 22 8.48 -4.49 -8.30
C LYS A 22 9.28 -4.44 -7.00
N SER A 23 8.91 -5.32 -6.07
CA SER A 23 9.74 -5.62 -4.91
C SER A 23 11.08 -6.21 -5.38
N LEU A 24 12.17 -5.84 -4.69
CA LEU A 24 13.49 -6.45 -4.90
C LEU A 24 13.48 -7.93 -4.52
N ASN A 25 12.62 -8.31 -3.57
CA ASN A 25 12.43 -9.70 -3.17
C ASN A 25 11.17 -10.26 -3.84
N LYS A 26 11.34 -11.31 -4.65
CA LYS A 26 10.27 -11.95 -5.43
C LYS A 26 9.20 -12.62 -4.56
N THR A 27 9.54 -12.97 -3.32
CA THR A 27 8.61 -13.60 -2.39
C THR A 27 7.83 -12.60 -1.55
N ILE A 28 8.15 -11.31 -1.68
CA ILE A 28 7.45 -10.21 -1.01
C ILE A 28 6.56 -9.50 -2.01
N GLU A 29 5.26 -9.59 -1.77
CA GLU A 29 4.23 -8.88 -2.49
C GLU A 29 3.98 -7.52 -1.85
N ARG A 30 3.71 -6.53 -2.68
CA ARG A 30 3.21 -5.22 -2.25
C ARG A 30 1.73 -5.12 -2.61
N GLN A 31 0.89 -4.87 -1.62
CA GLN A 31 -0.55 -4.70 -1.78
C GLN A 31 -0.96 -3.27 -1.45
N PHE A 32 -1.84 -2.72 -2.29
CA PHE A 32 -2.53 -1.47 -2.00
C PHE A 32 -3.90 -1.78 -1.40
N VAL A 33 -4.11 -1.36 -0.16
CA VAL A 33 -5.39 -1.47 0.56
C VAL A 33 -6.03 -0.09 0.59
N CYS A 34 -7.26 -0.01 0.10
CA CYS A 34 -7.98 1.25 -0.11
C CYS A 34 -9.39 1.11 0.45
N ASP A 35 -9.66 1.78 1.56
CA ASP A 35 -10.99 1.94 2.14
C ASP A 35 -11.43 3.39 1.95
N THR A 36 -12.28 3.61 0.95
CA THR A 36 -12.79 4.94 0.60
C THR A 36 -13.99 5.36 1.45
N GLU A 37 -14.60 4.44 2.19
CA GLU A 37 -15.72 4.75 3.07
C GLU A 37 -15.23 5.36 4.38
N ASN A 38 -14.10 4.86 4.89
CA ASN A 38 -13.47 5.34 6.13
C ASN A 38 -12.19 6.17 5.88
N ASP A 39 -11.86 6.44 4.62
CA ASP A 39 -10.68 7.21 4.20
C ASP A 39 -9.32 6.66 4.69
N HIS A 40 -9.16 5.33 4.67
CA HIS A 40 -7.91 4.65 5.01
C HIS A 40 -7.19 4.13 3.76
N TYR A 41 -5.94 4.55 3.56
CA TYR A 41 -5.16 4.21 2.38
C TYR A 41 -3.79 3.67 2.79
N GLN A 42 -3.48 2.42 2.43
CA GLN A 42 -2.31 1.71 2.95
C GLN A 42 -1.52 0.94 1.88
N ILE A 43 -0.20 0.95 2.00
CA ILE A 43 0.70 0.03 1.29
C ILE A 43 1.23 -1.00 2.27
N VAL A 44 0.81 -2.25 2.08
CA VAL A 44 1.22 -3.38 2.90
C VAL A 44 2.16 -4.27 2.10
N ASN A 45 3.36 -4.50 2.64
CA ASN A 45 4.26 -5.51 2.12
C ASN A 45 4.03 -6.81 2.89
N MET A 46 3.85 -7.89 2.15
CA MET A 46 3.63 -9.19 2.74
C MET A 46 4.24 -10.31 1.92
N GLY A 47 4.82 -11.28 2.59
CA GLY A 47 5.41 -12.44 1.94
C GLY A 47 6.14 -13.32 2.93
N TRP A 48 7.07 -14.13 2.42
CA TRP A 48 7.94 -14.96 3.26
C TRP A 48 9.39 -14.66 2.91
N ASP A 49 10.20 -14.42 3.92
CA ASP A 49 11.65 -14.48 3.73
C ASP A 49 12.06 -15.95 3.68
N GLU A 50 12.43 -16.44 2.50
CA GLU A 50 12.83 -17.84 2.29
C GLU A 50 14.13 -18.20 3.03
N ARG A 51 14.98 -17.23 3.35
CA ARG A 51 16.26 -17.48 4.03
C ARG A 51 16.09 -17.63 5.52
N GLU A 52 15.21 -16.82 6.11
CA GLU A 52 14.94 -16.79 7.55
C GLU A 52 13.69 -17.59 7.94
N GLU A 53 13.01 -18.23 6.98
CA GLU A 53 11.71 -18.89 7.15
C GLU A 53 10.67 -18.04 7.90
N ARG A 54 10.74 -16.72 7.67
CA ARG A 54 10.02 -15.73 8.47
C ARG A 54 8.89 -15.09 7.67
N ARG A 55 7.72 -14.99 8.31
CA ARG A 55 6.59 -14.21 7.77
C ARG A 55 6.94 -12.73 7.77
N ILE A 56 6.86 -12.10 6.61
CA ILE A 56 6.91 -10.65 6.48
C ILE A 56 5.49 -10.13 6.32
N TYR A 57 5.12 -9.19 7.18
CA TYR A 57 3.87 -8.44 7.10
C TYR A 57 4.10 -7.07 7.74
N GLY A 58 3.90 -5.99 6.98
CA GLY A 58 4.08 -4.64 7.50
C GLY A 58 3.50 -3.57 6.59
N CYS A 59 2.88 -2.57 7.21
CA CYS A 59 2.41 -1.37 6.53
C CYS A 59 3.57 -0.37 6.40
N THR A 60 3.88 0.02 5.16
CA THR A 60 4.99 0.94 4.86
C THR A 60 4.55 2.36 4.55
N ILE A 61 3.31 2.53 4.11
CA ILE A 61 2.69 3.84 3.93
C ILE A 61 1.26 3.71 4.45
N HIS A 62 0.86 4.62 5.34
CA HIS A 62 -0.51 4.73 5.86
C HIS A 62 -0.88 6.21 5.84
N ILE A 63 -1.95 6.53 5.11
CA ILE A 63 -2.52 7.87 5.00
C ILE A 63 -3.99 7.78 5.36
N ASP A 64 -4.43 8.68 6.25
CA ASP A 64 -5.83 8.92 6.60
C ASP A 64 -6.20 10.37 6.22
N ILE A 65 -7.47 10.61 5.92
CA ILE A 65 -8.01 11.95 5.62
C ILE A 65 -9.05 12.36 6.67
#